data_AF-A0AA42X6M0-F1
#
_entry.id   AF-A0AA42X6M0-F1
#
_cell.length_a   1.000
_cell.length_b   1.000
_cell.length_c   1.000
_cell.angle_alpha   90.00
_cell.angle_beta   90.00
_cell.angle_gamma   90.00
#
_symmetry.space_group_name_H-M   'P 1'
#
loop_
_entity.id
_entity.type
_entity.pdbx_description
1 polymer ?
#
loop_
_entity_poly.entity_id
_entity_poly.type
_entity_poly.pdbx_seq_one_letter_code
_entity_poly.pdbx_strand_id
1 'polypeptide(L)'
;MADQLLTAAKDQDESIHSAYAHGPVWDAFGLTRAAYLVVPRRTLQSMPLEWQERFVALMNEAHAHLPADAFPEYTVRRQDNGKFVADPLRDYRHTGPIPPKERRDEP
;
A
#
# COMPACT_ATOMS: atom_id res chain seq x y z
N MET A 1 -1.07 26.38 30.09
CA MET A 1 -2.01 25.28 29.77
C MET A 1 -2.73 25.52 28.44
N ALA A 2 -3.38 26.66 28.20
CA ALA A 2 -4.07 26.94 26.93
C ALA A 2 -3.13 27.11 25.71
N ASP A 3 -1.99 27.80 25.86
CA ASP A 3 -1.01 27.98 24.77
C ASP A 3 -0.37 26.66 24.31
N GLN A 4 -0.08 25.73 25.22
CA GLN A 4 0.50 24.43 24.87
C GLN A 4 -0.48 23.54 24.08
N LEU A 5 -1.78 23.64 24.38
CA LEU A 5 -2.82 22.93 23.62
C LEU A 5 -3.01 23.52 22.22
N LEU A 6 -2.88 24.85 22.08
CA LEU A 6 -3.00 25.53 20.79
C LEU A 6 -1.78 25.29 19.88
N THR A 7 -0.57 25.22 20.46
CA THR A 7 0.65 24.82 19.75
C THR A 7 0.61 23.35 19.33
N ALA A 8 0.22 22.43 20.22
CA ALA A 8 0.12 21.00 19.88
C ALA A 8 -0.91 20.73 18.77
N ALA A 9 -2.03 21.47 18.75
CA ALA A 9 -3.02 21.37 17.69
C ALA A 9 -2.49 21.89 16.34
N LYS A 10 -1.73 23.00 16.33
CA LYS A 10 -1.09 23.54 15.13
C LYS A 10 0.03 22.64 14.59
N ASP A 11 0.86 22.08 15.47
CA ASP A 11 1.94 21.15 15.09
C ASP A 11 1.36 19.84 14.52
N GLN A 12 0.24 19.36 15.08
CA GLN A 12 -0.49 18.23 14.52
C GLN A 12 -1.08 18.57 13.14
N ASP A 13 -1.69 19.75 12.97
CA ASP A 13 -2.30 20.19 11.71
C ASP A 13 -1.26 20.37 10.59
N GLU A 14 -0.10 20.97 10.88
CA GLU A 14 1.03 21.03 9.93
C GLU A 14 1.61 19.65 9.61
N SER A 15 1.71 18.74 10.59
CA SER A 15 2.18 17.37 10.35
C SER A 15 1.22 16.54 9.50
N ILE A 16 -0.10 16.75 9.65
CA ILE A 16 -1.13 16.09 8.86
C ILE A 16 -1.06 16.61 7.42
N HIS A 17 -1.00 17.94 7.24
CA HIS A 17 -0.88 18.54 5.91
C HIS A 17 0.41 18.15 5.19
N SER A 18 1.49 17.95 5.94
CA SER A 18 2.76 17.42 5.46
C SER A 18 2.63 16.00 4.94
N ALA A 19 2.05 15.08 5.71
CA ALA A 19 1.94 13.65 5.35
C ALA A 19 1.13 13.38 4.06
N TYR A 20 0.20 14.27 3.72
CA TYR A 20 -0.60 14.22 2.47
C TYR A 20 0.00 15.02 1.31
N ALA A 21 1.22 15.52 1.44
CA ALA A 21 1.94 16.23 0.39
C ALA A 21 3.40 15.74 0.22
N HIS A 22 3.96 15.07 1.22
CA HIS A 22 5.29 14.46 1.24
C HIS A 22 5.38 13.38 2.33
N GLY A 23 6.30 12.43 2.18
CA GLY A 23 6.58 11.37 3.16
C GLY A 23 6.49 9.96 2.58
N PRO A 24 6.88 8.92 3.35
CA PRO A 24 7.14 7.58 2.81
C PRO A 24 5.97 6.96 2.03
N VAL A 25 4.73 7.13 2.51
CA VAL A 25 3.54 6.60 1.83
C VAL A 25 3.19 7.44 0.60
N TRP A 26 3.24 8.76 0.70
CA TRP A 26 3.01 9.66 -0.43
C TRP A 26 3.99 9.36 -1.58
N ASP A 27 5.28 9.25 -1.25
CA ASP A 27 6.34 8.99 -2.22
C ASP A 27 6.21 7.60 -2.85
N ALA A 28 5.73 6.60 -2.10
CA ALA A 28 5.49 5.25 -2.61
C ALA A 28 4.34 5.16 -3.63
N PHE A 29 3.33 6.03 -3.55
CA PHE A 29 2.27 6.13 -4.57
C PHE A 29 2.73 6.88 -5.83
N GLY A 30 3.87 7.58 -5.75
CA GLY A 30 4.46 8.35 -6.84
C GLY A 30 3.65 9.57 -7.26
N LEU A 31 4.07 10.24 -8.34
CA LEU A 31 3.46 11.48 -8.83
C LEU A 31 2.07 11.30 -9.47
N THR A 32 1.46 10.13 -9.35
CA THR A 32 0.28 9.73 -10.13
C THR A 32 -1.06 10.19 -9.54
N ARG A 33 -1.07 10.85 -8.37
CA ARG A 33 -2.29 11.19 -7.61
C ARG A 33 -3.24 9.99 -7.43
N ALA A 34 -2.70 8.77 -7.42
CA ALA A 34 -3.50 7.57 -7.27
C ALA A 34 -4.14 7.56 -5.88
N ALA A 35 -5.47 7.40 -5.82
CA ALA A 35 -6.17 7.25 -4.55
C ALA A 35 -5.98 5.85 -3.93
N TYR A 36 -5.50 4.88 -4.70
CA TYR A 36 -5.35 3.49 -4.28
C TYR A 36 -4.07 2.86 -4.83
N LEU A 37 -3.36 2.13 -3.96
CA LEU A 37 -2.30 1.20 -4.34
C LEU A 37 -2.88 -0.21 -4.31
N VAL A 38 -2.91 -0.88 -5.46
CA VAL A 38 -3.39 -2.25 -5.56
C VAL A 38 -2.20 -3.17 -5.78
N VAL A 39 -1.97 -4.08 -4.83
CA VAL A 39 -0.99 -5.17 -4.96
C VAL A 39 -1.74 -6.50 -4.99
N PRO A 40 -1.68 -7.26 -6.11
CA PRO A 40 -2.35 -8.56 -6.20
C PRO A 40 -1.82 -9.54 -5.16
N ARG A 41 -2.71 -10.40 -4.62
CA ARG A 41 -2.33 -11.46 -3.67
C ARG A 41 -1.18 -12.32 -4.18
N ARG A 42 -1.20 -12.69 -5.46
CA ARG A 42 -0.13 -13.49 -6.08
C ARG A 42 1.22 -12.80 -5.94
N THR A 43 1.29 -11.48 -6.12
CA THR A 43 2.51 -10.69 -5.98
C THR A 43 3.04 -10.74 -4.55
N LEU A 44 2.18 -10.54 -3.54
CA LEU A 44 2.57 -10.65 -2.14
C LEU A 44 3.09 -12.07 -1.80
N GLN A 45 2.39 -13.11 -2.26
CA GLN A 45 2.79 -14.50 -2.06
C GLN A 45 4.10 -14.89 -2.77
N SER A 46 4.55 -14.06 -3.73
CA SER A 46 5.80 -14.27 -4.46
C SER A 46 6.99 -13.59 -3.78
N MET A 47 6.76 -12.75 -2.76
CA MET A 47 7.83 -12.16 -1.97
C MET A 47 8.52 -13.23 -1.11
N PRO A 48 9.79 -13.02 -0.68
CA PRO A 48 10.42 -13.86 0.33
C PRO A 48 9.54 -14.01 1.59
N LEU A 49 9.59 -15.17 2.25
CA LEU A 49 8.73 -15.47 3.41
C LEU A 49 8.84 -14.40 4.50
N GLU A 50 10.07 -14.01 4.84
CA GLU A 50 10.35 -12.97 5.85
C GLU A 50 9.77 -11.58 5.48
N TRP A 51 9.49 -11.32 4.19
CA TRP A 51 8.85 -10.08 3.73
C TRP A 51 7.34 -10.19 3.90
N GLN A 52 6.77 -11.36 3.59
CA GLN A 52 5.36 -11.65 3.82
C GLN A 52 5.01 -11.53 5.31
N GLU A 53 5.85 -12.08 6.19
CA GLU A 53 5.67 -12.02 7.64
C GLU A 53 5.70 -10.57 8.15
N ARG A 54 6.70 -9.78 7.72
CA ARG A 54 6.79 -8.35 8.06
C ARG A 54 5.59 -7.55 7.56
N PHE A 55 5.13 -7.83 6.34
CA PHE A 55 3.95 -7.18 5.79
C PHE A 55 2.69 -7.49 6.62
N VAL A 56 2.46 -8.76 6.96
CA VAL A 56 1.30 -9.17 7.76
C VAL A 56 1.36 -8.58 9.17
N ALA A 57 2.53 -8.55 9.80
CA ALA A 57 2.72 -7.92 11.11
C ALA A 57 2.34 -6.44 11.09
N LEU A 58 2.84 -5.68 10.10
CA LEU A 58 2.52 -4.27 9.94
C LEU A 58 1.02 -4.03 9.69
N MET A 59 0.37 -4.86 8.88
CA MET A 59 -1.07 -4.75 8.63
C MET A 59 -1.89 -5.06 9.89
N ASN A 60 -1.46 -6.02 10.70
CA ASN A 60 -2.12 -6.32 11.99
C ASN A 60 -2.01 -5.14 12.96
N GLU A 61 -0.85 -4.49 13.04
CA GLU A 61 -0.64 -3.27 13.83
C GLU A 61 -1.56 -2.14 13.33
N ALA A 62 -1.66 -1.95 12.01
CA ALA A 62 -2.53 -0.94 11.42
C ALA A 62 -4.02 -1.22 11.75
N HIS A 63 -4.47 -2.47 11.66
CA HIS A 63 -5.83 -2.88 12.03
C HIS A 63 -6.14 -2.67 13.52
N ALA A 64 -5.14 -2.81 14.39
CA ALA A 64 -5.31 -2.57 15.82
C ALA A 64 -5.33 -1.06 16.17
N HIS A 65 -4.64 -0.24 15.38
CA HIS A 65 -4.48 1.20 15.64
C HIS A 65 -5.60 2.06 15.04
N LEU A 66 -6.09 1.71 13.85
CA LEU A 66 -7.07 2.51 13.10
C LEU A 66 -8.50 1.99 13.31
N PRO A 67 -9.53 2.86 13.14
CA PRO A 67 -10.91 2.42 13.22
C PRO A 67 -11.27 1.46 12.07
N ALA A 68 -12.29 0.62 12.27
CA ALA A 68 -12.64 -0.44 11.33
C ALA A 68 -13.05 0.08 9.93
N ASP A 69 -13.64 1.27 9.87
CA ASP A 69 -14.04 1.93 8.63
C ASP A 69 -12.85 2.46 7.80
N ALA A 70 -11.64 2.48 8.35
CA ALA A 70 -10.41 2.72 7.60
C ALA A 70 -10.03 1.55 6.68
N PHE A 71 -10.65 0.37 6.84
CA PHE A 71 -10.44 -0.82 6.01
C PHE A 71 -11.74 -1.32 5.37
N PRO A 72 -12.36 -0.53 4.48
CA PRO A 72 -13.59 -0.93 3.82
C PRO A 72 -13.33 -2.01 2.76
N GLU A 73 -14.38 -2.75 2.41
CA GLU A 73 -14.32 -3.76 1.37
C GLU A 73 -14.39 -3.13 -0.03
N TYR A 74 -13.50 -3.53 -0.92
CA TYR A 74 -13.48 -3.09 -2.32
C TYR A 74 -13.47 -4.27 -3.28
N THR A 75 -14.11 -4.09 -4.44
CA THR A 75 -13.92 -4.96 -5.60
C THR A 75 -13.03 -4.27 -6.62
N VAL A 76 -11.90 -4.89 -6.97
CA VAL A 76 -10.97 -4.37 -7.97
C VAL A 76 -11.08 -5.17 -9.27
N ARG A 77 -11.05 -4.48 -10.41
CA ARG A 77 -10.98 -5.08 -11.75
C ARG A 77 -9.89 -4.40 -12.57
N ARG A 78 -9.02 -5.19 -13.19
CA ARG A 78 -7.99 -4.67 -14.08
C ARG A 78 -8.64 -4.02 -15.32
N GLN A 79 -8.15 -2.84 -15.67
CA GLN A 79 -8.48 -2.18 -16.93
C GLN A 79 -7.21 -1.99 -17.77
N ASP A 80 -7.40 -2.00 -19.08
CA ASP A 80 -6.39 -1.64 -20.07
C ASP A 80 -7.07 -0.77 -21.14
N ASN A 81 -6.54 0.43 -21.37
CA ASN A 81 -7.12 1.43 -22.28
C ASN A 81 -8.64 1.65 -22.07
N GLY A 82 -9.06 1.77 -20.81
CA GLY A 82 -10.46 2.01 -20.43
C GLY A 82 -11.39 0.80 -20.59
N LYS A 83 -10.87 -0.38 -20.95
CA LYS A 83 -11.63 -1.61 -21.08
C LYS A 83 -11.29 -2.58 -19.95
N PHE A 84 -12.30 -3.25 -19.41
CA PHE A 84 -12.06 -4.35 -18.47
C PHE A 84 -11.37 -5.50 -19.19
N VAL A 85 -10.31 -6.02 -18.58
CA VAL A 85 -9.50 -7.11 -19.13
C VAL A 85 -9.35 -8.21 -18.10
N ALA A 86 -9.09 -9.43 -18.57
CA ALA A 86 -8.69 -10.51 -17.70
C ALA A 86 -7.41 -10.13 -16.95
N ASP A 87 -7.36 -10.48 -15.67
CA ASP A 87 -6.20 -10.25 -14.82
C ASP A 87 -5.52 -11.59 -14.51
N PRO A 88 -4.39 -11.91 -15.16
CA PRO A 88 -3.63 -13.13 -14.87
C PRO A 88 -3.14 -13.21 -13.41
N LEU A 89 -3.02 -12.08 -12.71
CA LEU A 89 -2.58 -12.05 -11.31
C LEU A 89 -3.70 -12.41 -10.33
N ARG A 90 -4.95 -12.41 -10.81
CA ARG A 90 -6.11 -12.86 -10.02
C ARG A 90 -6.16 -14.38 -9.87
N ASP A 91 -5.54 -15.14 -10.78
CA ASP A 91 -5.52 -16.61 -10.71
C ASP A 91 -4.40 -17.16 -9.79
N TYR A 92 -4.36 -16.64 -8.57
CA TYR A 92 -3.31 -16.96 -7.58
C TYR A 92 -3.35 -18.42 -7.09
N ARG A 93 -4.44 -19.16 -7.31
CA ARG A 93 -4.60 -20.54 -6.86
C ARG A 93 -3.97 -21.55 -7.81
N HIS A 94 -3.83 -21.21 -9.10
CA HIS A 94 -3.45 -22.17 -10.13
C HIS A 94 -2.13 -21.83 -10.84
N THR A 95 -1.62 -20.60 -10.71
CA THR A 95 -0.38 -20.18 -11.42
C THR A 95 0.89 -20.15 -10.56
N GLY A 96 0.81 -20.43 -9.26
CA GLY A 96 1.98 -20.41 -8.36
C GLY A 96 2.64 -19.02 -8.21
N PRO A 97 3.76 -18.91 -7.47
CA PRO A 97 4.47 -17.64 -7.30
C PRO A 97 5.07 -17.14 -8.63
N ILE A 98 5.19 -15.82 -8.75
CA ILE A 98 5.88 -15.13 -9.83
C ILE A 98 7.39 -15.34 -9.62
N PRO A 99 8.15 -15.76 -10.64
CA PRO A 99 9.60 -15.94 -10.51
C PRO A 99 10.29 -14.59 -10.23
N PRO A 100 11.34 -14.57 -9.39
CA PRO A 100 12.18 -13.39 -9.22
C PRO A 100 12.75 -12.92 -10.57
N LYS A 101 12.98 -11.61 -10.71
CA LYS A 101 13.74 -11.09 -11.86
C LYS A 101 15.11 -11.74 -11.87
N GLU A 102 15.52 -12.27 -13.01
CA GLU A 102 16.92 -12.64 -13.23
C GLU A 102 17.77 -11.40 -12.95
N ARG A 103 18.75 -11.51 -12.07
CA ARG A 103 19.75 -10.45 -11.95
C ARG A 103 20.42 -10.37 -13.30
N ARG A 104 20.22 -9.27 -14.03
CA ARG A 104 21.20 -8.89 -15.03
C ARG A 104 22.43 -8.57 -14.20
N ASP A 105 23.43 -9.44 -14.27
CA ASP A 105 24.78 -9.08 -13.92
C ASP A 105 25.18 -7.99 -14.92
N GLU A 106 24.88 -6.74 -14.57
CA GLU A 106 25.33 -5.57 -15.31
C GLU A 106 26.77 -5.28 -14.81
N PRO A 107 27.76 -5.21 -15.72
CA PRO A 107 29.18 -5.08 -15.37
C PRO A 107 29.54 -3.72 -14.74
#